data_AF-A0A7K6VCN3-F1
#
_entry.id   AF-A0A7K6VCN3-F1
#
_cell.length_a   1.000
_cell.length_b   1.000
_cell.length_c   1.000
_cell.angle_alpha   90.00
_cell.angle_beta   90.00
_cell.angle_gamma   90.00
#
_symmetry.space_group_name_H-M   'P 1'
#
loop_
_entity.id
_entity.type
_entity.pdbx_description
1 polymer ?
#
loop_
_entity_poly.entity_id
_entity_poly.type
_entity_poly.pdbx_seq_one_letter_code
_entity_poly.pdbx_strand_id
1 'polypeptide(L)'
;KVLFSLTTHYFKVEDGGERSVCVTFGFFFFVKAMAILIVTENYLEFGLESGFSNFSESAMQFLEKQGLESQGPVSKLTFKLFLAVLCSLIGAFLTFPGLRLAQMHLDALNLATEKITQTLLHINFLAPLFMVLLWVKPITKDYIMNPPLGKESIPLMSEDTFDTVRLWIIILLCVLRLAMMRHHLQAYLNLAQKSVDQMKKEAGRISMVDLQKMVARVFYYLCVIALQYVAPLVMLLHTTLLLKTLGNYSWGIYPELNSDTPVENSLLPSSVYSESPPADGKMKITVVQITMALGSLKNIFTPLLFRGLLSFLTWWIAACLFSTSLFGLFYHQYLTVA
;
A
#
# COMPACT_ATOMS: atom_id res chain seq x y z
N LYS A 1 12.89 3.03 -7.37
CA LYS A 1 13.88 3.72 -8.23
C LYS A 1 13.24 4.76 -9.14
N VAL A 2 12.24 4.43 -9.98
CA VAL A 2 11.66 5.42 -10.90
C VAL A 2 10.84 6.50 -10.20
N LEU A 3 9.97 6.16 -9.24
CA LEU A 3 9.25 7.16 -8.43
C LEU A 3 10.22 8.10 -7.70
N PHE A 4 11.26 7.55 -7.07
CA PHE A 4 12.30 8.34 -6.42
C PHE A 4 13.03 9.25 -7.41
N SER A 5 13.43 8.75 -8.58
CA SER A 5 14.07 9.54 -9.63
C SER A 5 13.15 10.66 -10.15
N LEU A 6 11.85 10.39 -10.24
CA LEU A 6 10.86 11.37 -10.65
C LEU A 6 10.68 12.45 -9.59
N THR A 7 10.57 12.05 -8.32
CA THR A 7 10.59 12.96 -7.17
C THR A 7 11.87 13.77 -7.13
N THR A 8 13.05 13.17 -7.32
CA THR A 8 14.33 13.90 -7.40
C THR A 8 14.36 14.88 -8.56
N HIS A 9 13.76 14.55 -9.71
CA HIS A 9 13.65 15.46 -10.85
C HIS A 9 12.71 16.64 -10.52
N TYR A 10 11.56 16.38 -9.90
CA TYR A 10 10.68 17.44 -9.37
C TYR A 10 11.42 18.33 -8.34
N PHE A 11 12.25 17.73 -7.50
CA PHE A 11 13.15 18.43 -6.57
C PHE A 11 14.35 19.12 -7.23
N LYS A 12 14.51 19.07 -8.56
CA LYS A 12 15.56 19.77 -9.31
C LYS A 12 15.03 20.87 -10.23
N VAL A 13 13.73 20.90 -10.56
CA VAL A 13 13.11 21.98 -11.35
C VAL A 13 13.10 23.29 -10.54
N GLU A 14 13.43 24.42 -11.17
CA GLU A 14 13.59 25.76 -10.56
C GLU A 14 12.27 26.37 -10.05
N ASP A 15 11.11 25.86 -10.48
CA ASP A 15 9.80 26.26 -9.97
C ASP A 15 9.55 25.63 -8.59
N GLY A 16 9.75 26.41 -7.52
CA GLY A 16 9.64 25.96 -6.12
C GLY A 16 8.27 25.43 -5.67
N GLY A 17 7.22 25.56 -6.49
CA GLY A 17 5.85 25.16 -6.16
C GLY A 17 5.65 23.64 -6.02
N GLU A 18 6.26 22.83 -6.88
CA GLU A 18 6.10 21.36 -6.78
C GLU A 18 6.81 20.80 -5.53
N ARG A 19 7.96 21.38 -5.19
CA ARG A 19 8.72 21.01 -3.99
C ARG A 19 7.97 21.36 -2.72
N SER A 20 7.38 22.55 -2.67
CA SER A 20 6.59 22.98 -1.50
C SER A 20 5.37 22.08 -1.31
N VAL A 21 4.64 21.74 -2.39
CA VAL A 21 3.51 20.79 -2.33
C VAL A 21 3.94 19.44 -1.76
N CYS A 22 5.05 18.87 -2.23
CA CYS A 22 5.55 17.58 -1.73
C CYS A 22 5.89 17.62 -0.23
N VAL A 23 6.57 18.68 0.23
CA VAL A 23 6.93 18.86 1.64
C VAL A 23 5.69 19.08 2.51
N THR A 24 4.75 19.92 2.07
CA THR A 24 3.49 20.19 2.78
C THR A 24 2.67 18.91 2.93
N PHE A 25 2.51 18.12 1.87
CA PHE A 25 1.81 16.84 1.96
C PHE A 25 2.57 15.82 2.81
N GLY A 26 3.90 15.80 2.76
CA GLY A 26 4.71 14.98 3.66
C GLY A 26 4.42 15.27 5.14
N PHE A 27 4.38 16.56 5.52
CA PHE A 27 4.02 16.97 6.88
C PHE A 27 2.56 16.64 7.22
N PHE A 28 1.62 16.91 6.30
CA PHE A 28 0.21 16.53 6.47
C PHE A 28 0.05 15.03 6.74
N PHE A 29 0.73 14.19 5.96
CA PHE A 29 0.69 12.75 6.13
C PHE A 29 1.39 12.27 7.40
N PHE A 30 2.44 12.97 7.85
CA PHE A 30 3.06 12.69 9.15
C PHE A 30 2.07 12.92 10.31
N VAL A 31 1.41 14.08 10.33
CA VAL A 31 0.41 14.41 11.36
C VAL A 31 -0.78 13.45 11.29
N LYS A 32 -1.27 13.16 10.08
CA LYS A 32 -2.33 12.17 9.88
C LYS A 32 -1.93 10.77 10.36
N ALA A 33 -0.69 10.34 10.12
CA ALA A 33 -0.20 9.04 10.58
C ALA A 33 -0.15 8.98 12.10
N MET A 34 0.37 10.02 12.75
CA MET A 34 0.39 10.12 14.22
C MET A 34 -1.02 10.05 14.81
N ALA A 35 -1.98 10.77 14.24
CA ALA A 35 -3.37 10.70 14.69
C ALA A 35 -3.95 9.29 14.57
N ILE A 36 -3.74 8.62 13.44
CA ILE A 36 -4.25 7.25 13.22
C ILE A 36 -3.55 6.21 14.13
N LEU A 37 -2.25 6.34 14.38
CA LEU A 37 -1.50 5.41 15.23
C LEU A 37 -1.87 5.50 16.73
N ILE A 38 -2.59 6.55 17.12
CA ILE A 38 -3.18 6.73 18.45
C ILE A 38 -4.59 6.13 18.54
N VAL A 39 -5.30 5.98 17.42
CA VAL A 39 -6.64 5.38 17.39
C VAL A 39 -6.59 3.94 17.90
N THR A 40 -7.57 3.58 18.71
CA THR A 40 -7.64 2.25 19.31
C THR A 40 -8.05 1.18 18.29
N GLU A 41 -7.61 -0.06 18.52
CA GLU A 41 -7.94 -1.21 17.67
C GLU A 41 -9.43 -1.60 17.70
N ASN A 42 -10.22 -0.95 18.55
CA ASN A 42 -11.69 -1.10 18.60
C ASN A 42 -12.37 -0.42 17.41
N TYR A 43 -11.76 0.60 16.82
CA TYR A 43 -12.29 1.27 15.63
C TYR A 43 -11.60 0.82 14.35
N LEU A 44 -10.27 0.69 14.38
CA LEU A 44 -9.45 0.29 13.23
C LEU A 44 -8.74 -1.04 13.50
N GLU A 45 -9.15 -2.09 12.80
CA GLU A 45 -8.66 -3.46 13.03
C GLU A 45 -7.33 -3.73 12.32
N PHE A 46 -6.25 -3.08 12.74
CA PHE A 46 -4.94 -3.38 12.17
C PHE A 46 -4.28 -4.59 12.82
N GLY A 47 -4.40 -4.76 14.14
CA GLY A 47 -3.62 -5.74 14.91
C GLY A 47 -2.15 -5.33 15.07
N LEU A 48 -1.89 -4.02 15.10
CA LEU A 48 -0.55 -3.45 15.17
C LEU A 48 0.01 -3.51 16.60
N GLU A 49 -0.84 -3.26 17.60
CA GLU A 49 -0.46 -3.28 19.02
C GLU A 49 -0.22 -4.72 19.49
N SER A 50 -1.11 -5.65 19.13
CA SER A 50 -0.93 -7.08 19.38
C SER A 50 0.30 -7.65 18.67
N GLY A 51 0.49 -7.31 17.39
CA GLY A 51 1.67 -7.68 16.62
C GLY A 51 2.98 -7.14 17.22
N PHE A 52 2.99 -5.89 17.67
CA PHE A 52 4.16 -5.28 18.32
C PHE A 52 4.46 -5.92 19.68
N SER A 53 3.45 -6.15 20.52
CA SER A 53 3.64 -6.83 21.81
C SER A 53 4.24 -8.23 21.63
N ASN A 54 3.72 -9.01 20.68
CA ASN A 54 4.23 -10.35 20.40
C ASN A 54 5.66 -10.34 19.82
N PHE A 55 5.98 -9.36 18.97
CA PHE A 55 7.35 -9.13 18.51
C PHE A 55 8.29 -8.77 19.67
N SER A 56 7.87 -7.85 20.54
CA SER A 56 8.68 -7.41 21.68
C SER A 56 8.98 -8.55 22.64
N GLU A 57 8.00 -9.39 22.93
CA GLU A 57 8.16 -10.58 23.76
C GLU A 57 9.11 -11.60 23.10
N SER A 58 8.90 -11.89 21.81
CA SER A 58 9.72 -12.84 21.05
C SER A 58 11.17 -12.36 20.92
N ALA A 59 11.39 -11.05 20.75
CA ALA A 59 12.70 -10.43 20.70
C ALA A 59 13.39 -10.43 22.07
N MET A 60 12.65 -10.25 23.17
CA MET A 60 13.18 -10.34 24.52
C MET A 60 13.67 -11.76 24.83
N GLN A 61 12.84 -12.78 24.53
CA GLN A 61 13.25 -14.19 24.67
C GLN A 61 14.47 -14.55 23.81
N PHE A 62 14.60 -13.93 22.62
CA PHE A 62 15.78 -14.11 21.79
C PHE A 62 17.03 -13.47 22.40
N LEU A 63 16.94 -12.23 22.91
CA LEU A 63 18.05 -11.53 23.54
C LEU A 63 18.54 -12.23 24.81
N GLU A 64 17.62 -12.74 25.64
CA GLU A 64 17.93 -13.57 26.81
C GLU A 64 18.72 -14.82 26.40
N LYS A 65 18.31 -15.51 25.33
CA LYS A 65 19.04 -16.67 24.80
C LYS A 65 20.44 -16.33 24.28
N GLN A 66 20.68 -15.08 23.90
CA GLN A 66 22.00 -14.59 23.47
C GLN A 66 22.84 -14.03 24.64
N GLY A 67 22.33 -14.08 25.88
CA GLY A 67 23.03 -13.58 27.08
C GLY A 67 23.11 -12.05 27.15
N LEU A 68 22.28 -11.33 26.40
CA LEU A 68 22.22 -9.87 26.42
C LEU A 68 21.07 -9.42 27.34
N GLU A 69 21.40 -8.98 28.55
CA GLU A 69 20.46 -8.27 29.44
C GLU A 69 20.21 -6.86 28.91
N SER A 70 19.27 -6.71 27.98
CA SER A 70 18.88 -5.40 27.43
C SER A 70 17.52 -4.97 27.99
N GLN A 71 17.35 -3.66 28.22
CA GLN A 71 16.06 -3.04 28.58
C GLN A 71 15.09 -3.03 27.39
N GLY A 72 14.68 -4.22 26.93
CA GLY A 72 13.73 -4.40 25.84
C GLY A 72 14.24 -3.94 24.46
N PRO A 73 13.70 -4.48 23.34
CA PRO A 73 14.27 -4.25 22.02
C PRO A 73 13.98 -2.84 21.46
N VAL A 74 12.76 -2.29 21.66
CA VAL A 74 12.30 -0.99 21.16
C VAL A 74 11.09 -0.51 22.00
N SER A 75 10.95 0.79 22.29
CA SER A 75 9.73 1.32 22.93
C SER A 75 8.54 1.39 21.96
N LYS A 76 7.31 1.24 22.46
CA LYS A 76 6.07 1.40 21.66
C LYS A 76 6.02 2.74 20.92
N LEU A 77 6.45 3.81 21.59
CA LEU A 77 6.49 5.16 21.01
C LEU A 77 7.48 5.23 19.85
N THR A 78 8.68 4.68 20.04
CA THR A 78 9.72 4.64 19.01
C THR A 78 9.22 3.88 17.78
N PHE A 79 8.58 2.72 17.96
CA PHE A 79 7.98 1.97 16.87
C PHE A 79 6.93 2.78 16.10
N LYS A 80 5.99 3.42 16.80
CA LYS A 80 4.96 4.27 16.18
C LYS A 80 5.59 5.47 15.46
N LEU A 81 6.64 6.08 16.00
CA LEU A 81 7.33 7.20 15.37
C LEU A 81 8.02 6.79 14.06
N PHE A 82 8.75 5.66 14.05
CA PHE A 82 9.35 5.13 12.82
C PHE A 82 8.29 4.84 11.75
N LEU A 83 7.16 4.25 12.17
CA LEU A 83 6.04 3.98 11.29
C LEU A 83 5.39 5.26 10.75
N ALA A 84 5.27 6.31 11.56
CA ALA A 84 4.76 7.62 11.14
C ALA A 84 5.67 8.30 10.12
N VAL A 85 7.00 8.21 10.30
CA VAL A 85 7.98 8.72 9.32
C VAL A 85 7.87 7.97 7.99
N LEU A 86 7.77 6.63 8.03
CA LEU A 86 7.55 5.82 6.84
C LEU A 86 6.25 6.21 6.12
N CYS A 87 5.18 6.41 6.89
CA CYS A 87 3.88 6.85 6.39
C CYS A 87 3.93 8.21 5.71
N SER A 88 4.66 9.16 6.30
CA SER A 88 4.90 10.48 5.73
C SER A 88 5.62 10.39 4.39
N LEU A 89 6.68 9.57 4.29
CA LEU A 89 7.42 9.36 3.05
C LEU A 89 6.54 8.74 1.96
N ILE A 90 5.77 7.69 2.29
CA ILE A 90 4.84 7.06 1.35
C ILE A 90 3.79 8.07 0.88
N GLY A 91 3.22 8.84 1.80
CA GLY A 91 2.24 9.87 1.48
C GLY A 91 2.79 10.95 0.56
N ALA A 92 4.02 11.43 0.81
CA ALA A 92 4.71 12.38 -0.05
C ALA A 92 4.90 11.83 -1.48
N PHE A 93 5.36 10.58 -1.61
CA PHE A 93 5.52 9.93 -2.92
C PHE A 93 4.20 9.73 -3.67
N LEU A 94 3.10 9.48 -2.95
CA LEU A 94 1.77 9.27 -3.52
C LEU A 94 0.98 10.58 -3.75
N THR A 95 1.56 11.72 -3.42
CA THR A 95 0.90 13.03 -3.58
C THR A 95 0.66 13.37 -5.04
N PHE A 96 1.71 13.42 -5.86
CA PHE A 96 1.58 13.71 -7.28
C PHE A 96 0.72 12.69 -8.04
N PRO A 97 0.91 11.36 -7.85
CA PRO A 97 0.00 10.37 -8.42
C PRO A 97 -1.47 10.61 -8.10
N GLY A 98 -1.80 10.96 -6.85
CA GLY A 98 -3.18 11.20 -6.44
C GLY A 98 -3.78 12.48 -6.99
N LEU A 99 -3.03 13.60 -6.95
CA LEU A 99 -3.47 14.87 -7.53
C LEU A 99 -3.72 14.72 -9.04
N ARG A 100 -2.79 14.08 -9.75
CA ARG A 100 -2.88 13.84 -11.19
C ARG A 100 -4.03 12.89 -11.55
N LEU A 101 -4.27 11.86 -10.74
CA LEU A 101 -5.42 10.96 -10.91
C LEU A 101 -6.74 11.74 -10.85
N ALA A 102 -6.87 12.70 -9.94
CA ALA A 102 -8.09 13.51 -9.83
C ALA A 102 -8.34 14.33 -11.10
N GLN A 103 -7.29 14.94 -11.66
CA GLN A 103 -7.37 15.64 -12.94
C GLN A 103 -7.82 14.71 -14.07
N MET A 104 -7.13 13.57 -14.22
CA MET A 104 -7.47 12.58 -15.26
C MET A 104 -8.89 12.04 -15.09
N HIS A 105 -9.37 11.89 -13.86
CA HIS A 105 -10.74 11.44 -13.59
C HIS A 105 -11.78 12.46 -14.07
N LEU A 106 -11.61 13.75 -13.76
CA LEU A 106 -12.49 14.81 -14.24
C LEU A 106 -12.47 14.92 -15.76
N ASP A 107 -11.28 14.84 -16.36
CA ASP A 107 -11.12 14.87 -17.81
C ASP A 107 -11.77 13.65 -18.49
N ALA A 108 -11.61 12.45 -17.91
CA ALA A 108 -12.21 11.22 -18.42
C ALA A 108 -13.73 11.23 -18.30
N LEU A 109 -14.29 11.78 -17.22
CA LEU A 109 -15.74 11.94 -17.05
C LEU A 109 -16.34 12.86 -18.12
N ASN A 110 -15.67 13.96 -18.45
CA ASN A 110 -16.11 14.89 -19.49
C ASN A 110 -16.09 14.25 -20.90
N LEU A 111 -15.21 13.27 -21.12
CA LEU A 111 -15.10 12.54 -22.39
C LEU A 111 -16.05 11.33 -22.46
N ALA A 112 -16.46 10.78 -21.31
CA ALA A 112 -17.31 9.61 -21.25
C ALA A 112 -18.76 9.97 -21.62
N THR A 113 -19.24 9.43 -22.75
CA THR A 113 -20.63 9.62 -23.20
C THR A 113 -21.58 8.59 -22.61
N GLU A 114 -21.10 7.37 -22.35
CA GLU A 114 -21.91 6.27 -21.85
C GLU A 114 -22.04 6.28 -20.33
N LYS A 115 -23.28 6.10 -19.83
CA LYS A 115 -23.58 6.06 -18.39
C LYS A 115 -22.84 4.95 -17.66
N ILE A 116 -22.67 3.78 -18.28
CA ILE A 116 -21.96 2.64 -17.68
C ILE A 116 -20.50 3.03 -17.42
N THR A 117 -19.82 3.60 -18.42
CA THR A 117 -18.43 4.06 -18.29
C THR A 117 -18.29 5.15 -17.23
N GLN A 118 -19.22 6.09 -17.15
CA GLN A 118 -19.25 7.11 -16.08
C GLN A 118 -19.38 6.46 -14.68
N THR A 119 -20.30 5.52 -14.51
CA THR A 119 -20.47 4.82 -13.22
C THR A 119 -19.22 4.03 -12.84
N LEU A 120 -18.58 3.33 -13.78
CA LEU A 120 -17.33 2.61 -13.55
C LEU A 120 -16.17 3.56 -13.19
N LEU A 121 -16.10 4.74 -13.82
CA LEU A 121 -15.10 5.76 -13.48
C LEU A 121 -15.29 6.29 -12.05
N HIS A 122 -16.53 6.50 -11.60
CA HIS A 122 -16.82 6.89 -10.21
C HIS A 122 -16.46 5.78 -9.23
N ILE A 123 -16.85 4.54 -9.49
CA ILE A 123 -16.48 3.39 -8.64
C ILE A 123 -14.96 3.25 -8.57
N ASN A 124 -14.27 3.41 -9.71
CA ASN A 124 -12.81 3.42 -9.78
C ASN A 124 -12.17 4.53 -8.94
N PHE A 125 -12.74 5.74 -8.96
CA PHE A 125 -12.27 6.85 -8.15
C PHE A 125 -12.48 6.60 -6.65
N LEU A 126 -13.63 6.03 -6.27
CA LEU A 126 -13.96 5.66 -4.88
C LEU A 126 -13.28 4.36 -4.41
N ALA A 127 -12.63 3.58 -5.29
CA ALA A 127 -12.01 2.31 -4.93
C ALA A 127 -11.07 2.39 -3.70
N PRO A 128 -10.19 3.39 -3.54
CA PRO A 128 -9.34 3.51 -2.36
C PRO A 128 -10.15 3.77 -1.07
N LEU A 129 -11.31 4.43 -1.16
CA LEU A 129 -12.22 4.60 -0.02
C LEU A 129 -12.80 3.25 0.40
N PHE A 130 -13.30 2.45 -0.55
CA PHE A 130 -13.81 1.11 -0.24
C PHE A 130 -12.74 0.25 0.44
N MET A 131 -11.49 0.32 -0.03
CA MET A 131 -10.36 -0.36 0.63
C MET A 131 -10.16 0.11 2.07
N VAL A 132 -10.20 1.43 2.33
CA VAL A 132 -10.06 1.99 3.68
C VAL A 132 -11.17 1.52 4.63
N LEU A 133 -12.41 1.42 4.13
CA LEU A 133 -13.57 1.03 4.94
C LEU A 133 -13.52 -0.43 5.41
N LEU A 134 -12.82 -1.32 4.69
CA LEU A 134 -12.69 -2.74 5.05
C LEU A 134 -12.01 -2.99 6.41
N TRP A 135 -11.23 -2.03 6.91
CA TRP A 135 -10.56 -2.10 8.23
C TRP A 135 -11.27 -1.30 9.32
N VAL A 136 -12.36 -0.61 9.00
CA VAL A 136 -13.18 0.10 9.98
C VAL A 136 -14.18 -0.90 10.57
N LYS A 137 -13.92 -1.36 11.81
CA LYS A 137 -14.75 -2.35 12.52
C LYS A 137 -16.24 -2.01 12.54
N PRO A 138 -16.67 -0.81 12.98
CA PRO A 138 -18.09 -0.51 13.10
C PRO A 138 -18.84 -0.48 11.77
N ILE A 139 -18.13 -0.28 10.66
CA ILE A 139 -18.75 -0.20 9.32
C ILE A 139 -18.85 -1.59 8.70
N THR A 140 -17.80 -2.40 8.84
CA THR A 140 -17.71 -3.66 8.10
C THR A 140 -17.87 -4.87 9.02
N LYS A 141 -16.97 -5.05 9.98
CA LYS A 141 -16.91 -6.28 10.79
C LYS A 141 -18.10 -6.37 11.75
N ASP A 142 -18.42 -5.30 12.47
CA ASP A 142 -19.53 -5.31 13.43
C ASP A 142 -20.88 -5.42 12.71
N TYR A 143 -21.02 -4.81 11.53
CA TYR A 143 -22.22 -4.92 10.71
C TYR A 143 -22.44 -6.34 10.16
N ILE A 144 -21.36 -7.02 9.72
CA ILE A 144 -21.43 -8.36 9.12
C ILE A 144 -21.52 -9.45 10.20
N MET A 145 -20.78 -9.31 11.31
CA MET A 145 -20.71 -10.34 12.35
C MET A 145 -21.77 -10.16 13.43
N ASN A 146 -22.23 -8.95 13.69
CA ASN A 146 -23.28 -8.65 14.68
C ASN A 146 -24.32 -7.68 14.07
N PRO A 147 -25.05 -8.10 13.02
CA PRO A 147 -26.04 -7.22 12.41
C PRO A 147 -27.04 -6.78 13.48
N PRO A 148 -27.32 -5.47 13.65
CA PRO A 148 -28.23 -4.96 14.68
C PRO A 148 -29.71 -5.31 14.43
N LEU A 149 -29.97 -6.27 13.54
CA LEU A 149 -31.28 -6.73 13.09
C LEU A 149 -31.76 -7.93 13.93
N GLY A 150 -32.14 -7.67 15.18
CA GLY A 150 -32.97 -8.58 15.98
C GLY A 150 -32.34 -9.13 17.26
N LYS A 151 -33.15 -9.87 18.03
CA LYS A 151 -32.80 -10.42 19.36
C LYS A 151 -31.81 -11.59 19.33
N GLU A 152 -31.48 -12.10 18.16
CA GLU A 152 -30.49 -13.16 17.96
C GLU A 152 -29.53 -12.74 16.83
N SER A 153 -28.33 -12.32 17.19
CA SER A 153 -27.27 -11.98 16.24
C SER A 153 -26.58 -13.26 15.77
N ILE A 154 -27.07 -13.85 14.68
CA ILE A 154 -26.37 -14.95 14.01
C ILE A 154 -25.23 -14.33 13.18
N PRO A 155 -23.96 -14.68 13.43
CA PRO A 155 -22.86 -14.14 12.64
C PRO A 155 -23.00 -14.58 11.19
N LEU A 156 -23.08 -13.62 10.27
CA LEU A 156 -23.27 -13.89 8.83
C LEU A 156 -22.06 -14.63 8.25
N MET A 157 -20.87 -14.46 8.84
CA MET A 157 -19.63 -15.02 8.35
C MET A 157 -18.56 -15.16 9.45
N SER A 158 -17.65 -16.13 9.32
CA SER A 158 -16.49 -16.33 10.21
C SER A 158 -15.40 -15.26 9.97
N GLU A 159 -14.53 -15.04 10.97
CA GLU A 159 -13.42 -14.10 10.89
C GLU A 159 -12.44 -14.45 9.76
N ASP A 160 -12.10 -15.73 9.61
CA ASP A 160 -11.15 -16.17 8.58
C ASP A 160 -11.69 -15.92 7.16
N THR A 161 -12.98 -16.18 6.96
CA THR A 161 -13.63 -15.92 5.68
C THR A 161 -13.66 -14.42 5.38
N PHE A 162 -13.82 -13.58 6.40
CA PHE A 162 -13.82 -12.12 6.24
C PHE A 162 -12.46 -11.60 5.79
N ASP A 163 -11.38 -12.10 6.38
CA ASP A 163 -10.03 -11.77 5.95
C ASP A 163 -9.76 -12.22 4.51
N THR A 164 -10.23 -13.39 4.09
CA THR A 164 -10.16 -13.85 2.69
C THR A 164 -10.95 -12.93 1.74
N VAL A 165 -12.19 -12.57 2.09
CA VAL A 165 -13.04 -11.67 1.29
C VAL A 165 -12.40 -10.29 1.15
N ARG A 166 -11.83 -9.75 2.24
CA ARG A 166 -11.10 -8.49 2.24
C ARG A 166 -9.96 -8.49 1.21
N LEU A 167 -9.15 -9.56 1.15
CA LEU A 167 -8.08 -9.70 0.17
C LEU A 167 -8.61 -9.74 -1.28
N TRP A 168 -9.68 -10.50 -1.53
CA TRP A 168 -10.32 -10.58 -2.85
C TRP A 168 -10.90 -9.25 -3.31
N ILE A 169 -11.55 -8.50 -2.43
CA ILE A 169 -12.08 -7.17 -2.75
C ILE A 169 -10.96 -6.24 -3.19
N ILE A 170 -9.81 -6.24 -2.49
CA ILE A 170 -8.67 -5.38 -2.86
C ILE A 170 -8.14 -5.75 -4.25
N ILE A 171 -7.99 -7.05 -4.54
CA ILE A 171 -7.56 -7.52 -5.87
C ILE A 171 -8.55 -7.08 -6.94
N LEU A 172 -9.84 -7.28 -6.72
CA LEU A 172 -10.89 -6.91 -7.68
C LEU A 172 -10.88 -5.40 -7.95
N LEU A 173 -10.74 -4.57 -6.92
CA LEU A 173 -10.64 -3.12 -7.05
C LEU A 173 -9.35 -2.71 -7.79
N CYS A 174 -8.22 -3.39 -7.57
CA CYS A 174 -7.00 -3.17 -8.34
C CYS A 174 -7.17 -3.53 -9.82
N VAL A 175 -7.85 -4.64 -10.12
CA VAL A 175 -8.17 -5.06 -11.50
C VAL A 175 -9.11 -4.03 -12.17
N LEU A 176 -10.15 -3.57 -11.48
CA LEU A 176 -11.01 -2.49 -11.96
C LEU A 176 -10.18 -1.25 -12.31
N ARG A 177 -9.23 -0.88 -11.45
CA ARG A 177 -8.36 0.28 -11.70
C ARG A 177 -7.46 0.08 -12.92
N LEU A 178 -6.93 -1.10 -13.15
CA LEU A 178 -6.18 -1.41 -14.37
C LEU A 178 -7.07 -1.38 -15.62
N ALA A 179 -8.31 -1.89 -15.53
CA ALA A 179 -9.26 -1.84 -16.63
C ALA A 179 -9.62 -0.40 -17.03
N MET A 180 -9.78 0.50 -16.05
CA MET A 180 -10.07 1.91 -16.29
C MET A 180 -8.85 2.75 -16.70
N MET A 181 -7.64 2.19 -16.64
CA MET A 181 -6.40 2.91 -16.99
C MET A 181 -6.44 3.53 -18.39
N ARG A 182 -6.97 2.81 -19.38
CA ARG A 182 -7.03 3.29 -20.77
C ARG A 182 -7.81 4.61 -20.89
N HIS A 183 -8.93 4.73 -20.17
CA HIS A 183 -9.77 5.93 -20.19
C HIS A 183 -9.04 7.13 -19.56
N HIS A 184 -8.34 6.93 -18.44
CA HIS A 184 -7.55 7.98 -17.77
C HIS A 184 -6.36 8.44 -18.62
N LEU A 185 -5.63 7.50 -19.24
CA LEU A 185 -4.51 7.85 -20.12
C LEU A 185 -4.98 8.54 -21.40
N GLN A 186 -6.11 8.13 -21.96
CA GLN A 186 -6.70 8.81 -23.12
C GLN A 186 -7.11 10.24 -22.76
N ALA A 187 -7.69 10.45 -21.58
CA ALA A 187 -8.03 11.77 -21.09
C ALA A 187 -6.79 12.68 -20.97
N TYR A 188 -5.68 12.11 -20.50
CA TYR A 188 -4.38 12.81 -20.47
C TYR A 188 -3.85 13.14 -21.87
N LEU A 189 -3.92 12.21 -22.84
CA LEU A 189 -3.51 12.48 -24.22
C LEU A 189 -4.33 13.60 -24.87
N ASN A 190 -5.62 13.66 -24.57
CA ASN A 190 -6.52 14.70 -25.05
C ASN A 190 -6.20 16.09 -24.48
N LEU A 191 -5.31 16.19 -23.47
CA LEU A 191 -4.80 17.48 -22.98
C LEU A 191 -4.06 18.24 -24.09
N ALA A 192 -3.33 17.56 -24.97
CA ALA A 192 -2.68 18.19 -26.11
C ALA A 192 -3.72 18.89 -27.00
N GLN A 193 -4.82 18.22 -27.31
CA GLN A 193 -5.91 18.77 -28.10
C GLN A 193 -6.52 20.01 -27.42
N LYS A 194 -6.83 19.92 -26.12
CA LYS A 194 -7.36 21.06 -25.34
C LYS A 194 -6.41 22.25 -25.37
N SER A 195 -5.12 22.03 -25.20
CA SER A 195 -4.10 23.09 -25.25
C SER A 195 -4.00 23.73 -26.64
N VAL A 196 -4.12 22.94 -27.73
CA VAL A 196 -4.21 23.50 -29.09
C VAL A 196 -5.46 24.36 -29.25
N ASP A 197 -6.62 23.88 -28.80
CA ASP A 197 -7.88 24.61 -28.95
C ASP A 197 -7.95 25.87 -28.07
N GLN A 198 -7.25 25.90 -26.95
CA GLN A 198 -7.05 27.12 -26.15
C GLN A 198 -6.13 28.11 -26.85
N MET A 199 -4.99 27.64 -27.39
CA MET A 199 -4.08 28.47 -28.17
C MET A 199 -4.77 29.13 -29.36
N LYS A 200 -5.66 28.42 -30.08
CA LYS A 200 -6.46 29.03 -31.17
C LYS A 200 -7.32 30.22 -30.74
N LYS A 201 -7.67 30.33 -29.46
CA LYS A 201 -8.51 31.41 -28.91
C LYS A 201 -7.68 32.61 -28.42
N GLU A 202 -6.39 32.42 -28.20
CA GLU A 202 -5.50 33.49 -27.74
C GLU A 202 -5.11 34.39 -28.92
N ALA A 203 -5.26 35.71 -28.75
CA ALA A 203 -4.88 36.67 -29.78
C ALA A 203 -3.35 36.84 -29.79
N GLY A 204 -2.69 36.35 -30.83
CA GLY A 204 -1.24 36.50 -30.98
C GLY A 204 -0.66 35.63 -32.10
N ARG A 205 0.60 35.89 -32.46
CA ARG A 205 1.34 35.04 -33.39
C ARG A 205 1.84 33.82 -32.64
N ILE A 206 1.17 32.68 -32.83
CA ILE A 206 1.54 31.41 -32.22
C ILE A 206 2.67 30.80 -33.04
N SER A 207 3.81 30.55 -32.40
CA SER A 207 4.93 29.88 -33.06
C SER A 207 4.60 28.40 -33.28
N MET A 208 4.77 27.92 -34.51
CA MET A 208 4.64 26.48 -34.83
C MET A 208 5.59 25.61 -33.99
N VAL A 209 6.75 26.15 -33.61
CA VAL A 209 7.73 25.46 -32.77
C VAL A 209 7.19 25.25 -31.35
N ASP A 210 6.50 26.24 -30.79
CA ASP A 210 5.96 26.15 -29.43
C ASP A 210 4.76 25.21 -29.37
N LEU A 211 3.93 25.21 -30.42
CA LEU A 211 2.86 24.23 -30.62
C LEU A 211 3.42 22.80 -30.66
N GLN A 212 4.43 22.55 -31.49
CA GLN A 212 5.07 21.23 -31.60
C GLN A 212 5.70 20.78 -30.27
N LYS A 213 6.40 21.69 -29.57
CA LYS A 213 6.98 21.39 -28.25
C LYS A 213 5.92 21.03 -27.21
N MET A 214 4.79 21.74 -27.19
CA MET A 214 3.68 21.45 -26.28
C MET A 214 3.12 20.04 -26.52
N VAL A 215 2.80 19.72 -27.78
CA VAL A 215 2.25 18.41 -28.15
C VAL A 215 3.25 17.29 -27.83
N ALA A 216 4.51 17.45 -28.24
CA ALA A 216 5.57 16.48 -27.98
C ALA A 216 5.77 16.23 -26.48
N ARG A 217 5.71 17.28 -25.64
CA ARG A 217 5.83 17.16 -24.18
C ARG A 217 4.76 16.24 -23.61
N VAL A 218 3.51 16.36 -24.04
CA VAL A 218 2.41 15.50 -23.56
C VAL A 218 2.69 14.03 -23.89
N PHE A 219 3.15 13.73 -25.11
CA PHE A 219 3.47 12.35 -25.51
C PHE A 219 4.67 11.77 -24.75
N TYR A 220 5.78 12.51 -24.62
CA TYR A 220 6.95 12.03 -23.86
C TYR A 220 6.63 11.80 -22.38
N TYR A 221 5.73 12.61 -21.81
CA TYR A 221 5.35 12.49 -20.41
C TYR A 221 4.32 11.38 -20.16
N LEU A 222 3.67 10.83 -21.20
CA LEU A 222 2.67 9.76 -21.06
C LEU A 222 3.22 8.55 -20.30
N CYS A 223 4.45 8.12 -20.58
CA CYS A 223 5.06 6.98 -19.89
C CYS A 223 5.24 7.23 -18.39
N VAL A 224 5.59 8.47 -18.03
CA VAL A 224 5.70 8.89 -16.62
C VAL A 224 4.33 8.83 -15.95
N ILE A 225 3.29 9.34 -16.62
CA ILE A 225 1.92 9.32 -16.10
C ILE A 225 1.38 7.90 -15.95
N ALA A 226 1.61 7.04 -16.94
CA ALA A 226 1.25 5.63 -16.89
C ALA A 226 1.89 4.96 -15.66
N LEU A 227 3.15 5.26 -15.40
CA LEU A 227 3.85 4.73 -14.23
C LEU A 227 3.33 5.31 -12.91
N GLN A 228 3.01 6.60 -12.86
CA GLN A 228 2.37 7.22 -11.69
C GLN A 228 1.00 6.60 -11.38
N TYR A 229 0.27 6.15 -12.40
CA TYR A 229 -0.99 5.45 -12.23
C TYR A 229 -0.79 4.01 -11.74
N VAL A 230 0.17 3.27 -12.31
CA VAL A 230 0.41 1.85 -12.02
C VAL A 230 1.18 1.63 -10.73
N ALA A 231 2.12 2.49 -10.38
CA ALA A 231 2.99 2.25 -9.23
C ALA A 231 2.24 2.11 -7.89
N PRO A 232 1.22 2.94 -7.56
CA PRO A 232 0.44 2.76 -6.34
C PRO A 232 -0.39 1.47 -6.36
N LEU A 233 -0.86 1.02 -7.54
CA LEU A 233 -1.56 -0.26 -7.68
C LEU A 233 -0.62 -1.43 -7.42
N VAL A 234 0.58 -1.38 -7.96
CA VAL A 234 1.61 -2.39 -7.71
C VAL A 234 1.99 -2.42 -6.23
N MET A 235 2.11 -1.25 -5.58
CA MET A 235 2.34 -1.19 -4.14
C MET A 235 1.20 -1.85 -3.34
N LEU A 236 -0.06 -1.52 -3.65
CA LEU A 236 -1.23 -2.14 -3.00
C LEU A 236 -1.27 -3.65 -3.20
N LEU A 237 -1.12 -4.12 -4.44
CA LEU A 237 -1.11 -5.55 -4.75
C LEU A 237 0.03 -6.25 -4.03
N HIS A 238 1.23 -5.66 -4.02
CA HIS A 238 2.38 -6.26 -3.37
C HIS A 238 2.17 -6.36 -1.85
N THR A 239 1.70 -5.30 -1.19
CA THR A 239 1.42 -5.34 0.25
C THR A 239 0.29 -6.32 0.57
N THR A 240 -0.73 -6.43 -0.29
CA THR A 240 -1.84 -7.39 -0.12
C THR A 240 -1.37 -8.85 -0.26
N LEU A 241 -0.52 -9.15 -1.25
CA LEU A 241 0.05 -10.48 -1.45
C LEU A 241 1.05 -10.85 -0.33
N LEU A 242 1.82 -9.87 0.16
CA LEU A 242 2.66 -10.05 1.34
C LEU A 242 1.80 -10.31 2.58
N LEU A 243 0.70 -9.56 2.76
CA LEU A 243 -0.22 -9.76 3.88
C LEU A 243 -0.78 -11.17 3.87
N LYS A 244 -1.16 -11.67 2.69
CA LYS A 244 -1.58 -13.06 2.52
C LYS A 244 -0.48 -14.06 2.90
N THR A 245 0.73 -13.86 2.38
CA THR A 245 1.82 -14.85 2.45
C THR A 245 2.49 -14.89 3.82
N LEU A 246 2.75 -13.72 4.41
CA LEU A 246 3.41 -13.59 5.71
C LEU A 246 2.42 -13.58 6.88
N GLY A 247 1.17 -13.20 6.62
CA GLY A 247 0.09 -13.23 7.60
C GLY A 247 -0.65 -14.56 7.67
N ASN A 248 -0.23 -15.62 6.97
CA ASN A 248 -0.91 -16.91 6.98
C ASN A 248 -2.42 -16.81 6.73
N TYR A 249 -2.84 -15.95 5.80
CA TYR A 249 -4.24 -15.91 5.38
C TYR A 249 -4.49 -16.95 4.28
N SER A 250 -5.68 -17.53 4.30
CA SER A 250 -6.11 -18.47 3.27
C SER A 250 -6.73 -17.74 2.08
N TRP A 251 -6.63 -18.33 0.89
CA TRP A 251 -7.39 -17.89 -0.28
C TRP A 251 -8.83 -18.42 -0.28
N GLY A 252 -9.15 -19.41 0.58
CA GLY A 252 -10.46 -20.05 0.66
C GLY A 252 -10.83 -20.93 -0.55
N ILE A 253 -9.93 -21.11 -1.52
CA ILE A 253 -10.16 -21.90 -2.74
C ILE A 253 -9.96 -23.41 -2.52
N TYR A 254 -9.20 -23.79 -1.50
CA TYR A 254 -8.99 -25.19 -1.11
C TYR A 254 -9.36 -25.35 0.37
N PRO A 255 -10.02 -26.47 0.75
CA PRO A 255 -10.06 -26.85 2.16
C PRO A 255 -8.60 -27.05 2.59
N GLU A 256 -8.14 -26.23 3.53
CA GLU A 256 -6.85 -26.45 4.16
C GLU A 256 -6.92 -27.80 4.87
N LEU A 257 -6.21 -28.78 4.32
CA LEU A 257 -5.96 -30.03 5.02
C LEU A 257 -5.15 -29.62 6.25
N ASN A 258 -5.80 -29.60 7.42
CA ASN A 258 -5.18 -29.35 8.72
C ASN A 258 -3.81 -30.01 8.80
N SER A 259 -2.74 -29.25 8.60
CA SER A 259 -1.37 -29.70 8.83
C SER A 259 -1.04 -29.52 10.31
N ASP A 260 -1.90 -30.06 11.17
CA ASP A 260 -1.53 -30.43 12.55
C ASP A 260 -1.02 -31.87 12.48
N THR A 261 0.12 -32.06 11.82
CA THR A 261 0.94 -33.23 12.10
C THR A 261 1.78 -32.90 13.33
N PRO A 262 1.55 -33.54 14.49
CA PRO A 262 2.47 -33.42 15.59
C PRO A 262 3.82 -33.95 15.07
N VAL A 263 4.87 -33.15 15.23
CA VAL A 263 6.24 -33.62 14.98
C VAL A 263 6.51 -34.69 16.02
N GLU A 264 6.20 -35.93 15.65
CA GLU A 264 6.53 -37.11 16.41
C GLU A 264 8.05 -37.20 16.44
N ASN A 265 8.60 -37.10 17.66
CA ASN A 265 10.00 -37.36 17.97
C ASN A 265 10.35 -38.80 17.61
N SER A 266 10.65 -39.07 16.34
CA SER A 266 11.30 -40.32 15.95
C SER A 266 12.81 -40.17 16.12
N LEU A 267 13.26 -40.43 17.36
CA LEU A 267 14.57 -41.00 17.63
C LEU A 267 14.78 -42.23 16.73
N LEU A 268 15.98 -42.39 16.16
CA LEU A 268 16.73 -43.63 15.85
C LEU A 268 17.81 -43.33 14.78
N PRO A 269 18.84 -44.18 14.59
CA PRO A 269 19.96 -44.45 15.51
C PRO A 269 21.32 -44.17 14.84
N SER A 270 22.38 -44.16 15.65
CA SER A 270 23.78 -44.04 15.26
C SER A 270 24.18 -44.94 14.08
N SER A 271 24.74 -44.36 13.01
CA SER A 271 25.61 -45.09 12.08
C SER A 271 26.94 -44.37 11.97
N VAL A 272 27.95 -45.00 12.58
CA VAL A 272 29.37 -44.71 12.45
C VAL A 272 29.77 -44.87 10.98
N TYR A 273 30.19 -43.79 10.33
CA TYR A 273 31.17 -43.86 9.24
C TYR A 273 32.13 -42.69 9.40
N SER A 274 33.34 -43.03 9.83
CA SER A 274 34.51 -42.16 9.82
C SER A 274 34.99 -41.98 8.37
N GLU A 275 34.98 -40.75 7.88
CA GLU A 275 35.87 -40.32 6.80
C GLU A 275 36.32 -38.88 7.06
N SER A 276 37.62 -38.64 6.83
CA SER A 276 38.41 -37.45 7.17
C SER A 276 38.13 -36.25 6.24
N PRO A 277 38.55 -35.02 6.59
CA PRO A 277 37.93 -33.80 6.06
C PRO A 277 38.58 -33.31 4.75
N PRO A 278 37.82 -32.80 3.77
CA PRO A 278 38.33 -31.83 2.82
C PRO A 278 38.09 -30.40 3.33
N ALA A 279 39.01 -29.51 2.99
CA ALA A 279 39.12 -28.13 3.47
C ALA A 279 38.04 -27.16 2.93
N ASP A 280 36.76 -27.51 3.08
CA ASP A 280 35.59 -26.69 2.72
C ASP A 280 34.62 -26.48 3.91
N GLY A 281 35.09 -26.82 5.12
CA GLY A 281 34.30 -26.77 6.35
C GLY A 281 33.90 -25.35 6.76
N LYS A 282 34.74 -24.33 6.54
CA LYS A 282 34.43 -22.95 6.97
C LYS A 282 33.23 -22.38 6.22
N MET A 283 33.08 -22.64 4.92
CA MET A 283 31.97 -22.12 4.14
C MET A 283 30.65 -22.82 4.50
N LYS A 284 30.65 -24.14 4.66
CA LYS A 284 29.46 -24.90 5.11
C LYS A 284 29.06 -24.55 6.55
N ILE A 285 30.02 -24.40 7.47
CA ILE A 285 29.74 -23.98 8.86
C ILE A 285 29.17 -22.56 8.89
N THR A 286 29.69 -21.65 8.06
CA THR A 286 29.18 -20.26 7.97
C THR A 286 27.77 -20.23 7.37
N VAL A 287 27.48 -21.01 6.33
CA VAL A 287 26.13 -21.10 5.75
C VAL A 287 25.13 -21.73 6.73
N VAL A 288 25.54 -22.76 7.48
CA VAL A 288 24.71 -23.37 8.52
C VAL A 288 24.45 -22.40 9.66
N GLN A 289 25.46 -21.66 10.13
CA GLN A 289 25.30 -20.62 11.16
C GLN A 289 24.42 -19.46 10.68
N ILE A 290 24.58 -19.01 9.44
CA ILE A 290 23.70 -17.98 8.85
C ILE A 290 22.28 -18.51 8.73
N THR A 291 22.08 -19.76 8.29
CA THR A 291 20.74 -20.36 8.18
C THR A 291 20.08 -20.54 9.55
N MET A 292 20.85 -20.93 10.57
CA MET A 292 20.38 -21.01 11.95
C MET A 292 20.07 -19.62 12.55
N ALA A 293 20.91 -18.61 12.27
CA ALA A 293 20.68 -17.22 12.69
C ALA A 293 19.48 -16.60 11.95
N LEU A 294 19.28 -16.95 10.68
CA LEU A 294 18.13 -16.50 9.90
C LEU A 294 16.85 -17.21 10.36
N GLY A 295 16.94 -18.50 10.70
CA GLY A 295 15.86 -19.28 11.30
C GLY A 295 15.46 -18.77 12.68
N SER A 296 16.42 -18.40 13.52
CA SER A 296 16.15 -17.81 14.84
C SER A 296 15.61 -16.38 14.72
N LEU A 297 16.08 -15.58 13.76
CA LEU A 297 15.53 -14.26 13.46
C LEU A 297 14.09 -14.36 12.93
N LYS A 298 13.78 -15.37 12.10
CA LYS A 298 12.42 -15.64 11.61
C LYS A 298 11.44 -15.92 12.76
N ASN A 299 11.90 -16.50 13.88
CA ASN A 299 11.05 -16.71 15.05
C ASN A 299 10.68 -15.40 15.78
N ILE A 300 11.46 -14.33 15.59
CA ILE A 300 11.13 -13.00 16.13
C ILE A 300 10.06 -12.31 15.26
N PHE A 301 10.14 -12.50 13.94
CA PHE A 301 9.19 -11.95 12.97
C PHE A 301 8.00 -12.89 12.78
N THR A 302 7.08 -12.87 13.75
CA THR A 302 5.89 -13.71 13.74
C THR A 302 4.87 -13.27 12.68
N PRO A 303 4.00 -14.18 12.22
CA PRO A 303 2.91 -13.83 11.31
C PRO A 303 1.98 -12.75 11.89
N LEU A 304 1.87 -12.67 13.23
CA LEU A 304 1.05 -11.66 13.90
C LEU A 304 1.59 -10.24 13.70
N LEU A 305 2.91 -10.05 13.78
CA LEU A 305 3.54 -8.77 13.46
C LEU A 305 3.28 -8.38 11.99
N PHE A 306 3.46 -9.32 11.07
CA PHE A 306 3.24 -9.07 9.65
C PHE A 306 1.77 -8.77 9.32
N ARG A 307 0.81 -9.45 9.97
CA ARG A 307 -0.63 -9.11 9.90
C ARG A 307 -0.85 -7.66 10.28
N GLY A 308 -0.33 -7.24 11.43
CA GLY A 308 -0.40 -5.88 11.94
C GLY A 308 0.16 -4.84 10.96
N LEU A 309 1.43 -5.02 10.60
CA LEU A 309 2.17 -4.06 9.79
C LEU A 309 1.65 -3.96 8.36
N LEU A 310 1.36 -5.10 7.71
CA LEU A 310 0.94 -5.12 6.31
C LEU A 310 -0.53 -4.74 6.15
N SER A 311 -1.40 -5.04 7.13
CA SER A 311 -2.77 -4.52 7.17
C SER A 311 -2.77 -3.00 7.26
N PHE A 312 -2.00 -2.45 8.22
CA PHE A 312 -1.84 -1.02 8.38
C PHE A 312 -1.24 -0.37 7.12
N LEU A 313 -0.20 -0.95 6.53
CA LEU A 313 0.44 -0.41 5.33
C LEU A 313 -0.50 -0.43 4.11
N THR A 314 -1.26 -1.50 3.92
CA THR A 314 -2.25 -1.61 2.82
C THR A 314 -3.32 -0.54 2.98
N TRP A 315 -3.86 -0.42 4.18
CA TRP A 315 -4.82 0.62 4.54
C TRP A 315 -4.25 2.03 4.35
N TRP A 316 -3.00 2.25 4.77
CA TRP A 316 -2.33 3.54 4.68
C TRP A 316 -2.15 3.99 3.23
N ILE A 317 -1.68 3.09 2.35
CA ILE A 317 -1.52 3.38 0.91
C ILE A 317 -2.88 3.77 0.31
N ALA A 318 -3.95 3.02 0.60
CA ALA A 318 -5.29 3.35 0.12
C ALA A 318 -5.79 4.70 0.68
N ALA A 319 -5.56 4.98 1.96
CA ALA A 319 -5.92 6.24 2.60
C ALA A 319 -5.16 7.43 2.02
N CYS A 320 -3.87 7.25 1.71
CA CYS A 320 -3.06 8.26 1.01
C CYS A 320 -3.64 8.56 -0.37
N LEU A 321 -3.91 7.53 -1.17
CA LEU A 321 -4.49 7.67 -2.50
C LEU A 321 -5.84 8.37 -2.48
N PHE A 322 -6.71 7.99 -1.54
CA PHE A 322 -8.00 8.65 -1.39
C PHE A 322 -7.82 10.13 -1.02
N SER A 323 -7.02 10.41 0.02
CA SER A 323 -6.81 11.78 0.51
C SER A 323 -6.25 12.69 -0.58
N THR A 324 -5.20 12.28 -1.28
CA THR A 324 -4.57 13.10 -2.33
C THR A 324 -5.47 13.25 -3.56
N SER A 325 -6.22 12.22 -3.93
CA SER A 325 -7.22 12.34 -5.00
C SER A 325 -8.36 13.31 -4.65
N LEU A 326 -8.78 13.33 -3.38
CA LEU A 326 -9.80 14.27 -2.91
C LEU A 326 -9.29 15.71 -2.91
N PHE A 327 -8.07 15.95 -2.41
CA PHE A 327 -7.41 17.26 -2.54
C PHE A 327 -7.28 17.69 -4.00
N GLY A 328 -6.93 16.77 -4.90
CA GLY A 328 -6.83 17.04 -6.33
C GLY A 328 -8.17 17.44 -6.94
N LEU A 329 -9.27 16.79 -6.55
CA LEU A 329 -10.61 17.17 -6.98
C LEU A 329 -10.97 18.58 -6.50
N PHE A 330 -10.77 18.86 -5.22
CA PHE A 330 -11.04 20.19 -4.66
C PHE A 330 -10.21 21.27 -5.35
N TYR A 331 -8.92 21.01 -5.58
CA TYR A 331 -8.04 21.94 -6.31
C TYR A 331 -8.55 22.21 -7.73
N HIS A 332 -8.90 21.17 -8.48
CA HIS A 332 -9.33 21.34 -9.87
C HIS A 332 -10.73 21.91 -10.04
N GLN A 333 -11.65 21.64 -9.12
CA GLN A 333 -13.02 22.17 -9.21
C GLN A 333 -13.14 23.61 -8.71
N TYR A 334 -12.40 23.98 -7.67
CA TYR A 334 -12.62 25.27 -7.00
C TYR A 334 -11.50 26.29 -7.21
N LEU A 335 -10.24 25.84 -7.41
CA LEU A 335 -9.09 26.76 -7.49
C LEU A 335 -8.61 27.01 -8.91
N THR A 336 -8.95 26.14 -9.88
CA THR A 336 -8.55 26.33 -11.29
C THR A 336 -9.69 26.85 -12.18
N VAL A 337 -10.94 26.81 -11.68
CA VAL A 337 -12.13 27.34 -12.38
C VAL A 337 -12.51 28.74 -11.85
N ALA A 338 -12.01 29.14 -10.68
CA ALA A 338 -12.14 30.49 -10.12
C ALA A 338 -11.06 31.44 -10.65
#